data_AF-A0A3N5Q3S5-F1
#
_entry.id   AF-A0A3N5Q3S5-F1
#
_cell.length_a   1.000
_cell.length_b   1.000
_cell.length_c   1.000
_cell.angle_alpha   90.00
_cell.angle_beta   90.00
_cell.angle_gamma   90.00
#
_symmetry.space_group_name_H-M   'P 1'
#
loop_
_entity.id
_entity.type
_entity.pdbx_description
1 polymer ?
#
loop_
_entity_poly.entity_id
_entity_poly.type
_entity_poly.pdbx_seq_one_letter_code
_entity_poly.pdbx_strand_id
1 'polypeptide(L)'
;MLKTIQVSAQWVFLRMEAVGNRVFGERLNPMYYLGAISFWMFWIVTASGLYVYVFYETGVDRTYASMQAITHGQWWAGGIMRSLHRYASDAMLL
;
A
#
# COMPACT_ATOMS: atom_id res chain seq x y z
N MET A 1 4.78 -24.55 19.28
CA MET A 1 4.25 -23.19 19.04
C MET A 1 4.44 -22.75 17.60
N LEU A 2 5.67 -22.58 17.09
CA LEU A 2 5.94 -22.14 15.71
C LEU A 2 5.28 -23.01 14.64
N LYS A 3 5.35 -24.34 14.78
CA LYS A 3 4.72 -25.29 13.83
C LYS A 3 3.19 -25.12 13.77
N THR A 4 2.55 -24.83 14.90
CA THR A 4 1.10 -24.60 14.97
C THR A 4 0.72 -23.32 14.23
N ILE A 5 1.48 -22.24 14.43
CA ILE A 5 1.27 -20.95 13.75
C ILE A 5 1.42 -21.11 12.23
N GLN A 6 2.47 -21.83 11.79
CA GLN A 6 2.70 -22.08 10.37
C GLN A 6 1.54 -22.86 9.74
N VAL A 7 1.07 -23.93 10.39
CA VAL A 7 -0.04 -24.74 9.88
C VAL A 7 -1.34 -23.93 9.84
N SER A 8 -1.62 -23.12 10.87
CA SER A 8 -2.80 -22.25 10.85
C SER A 8 -2.72 -21.20 9.74
N ALA A 9 -1.56 -20.59 9.52
CA ALA A 9 -1.36 -19.60 8.47
C ALA A 9 -1.51 -20.21 7.08
N GLN A 10 -0.92 -21.38 6.85
CA GLN A 10 -1.07 -22.14 5.61
C GLN A 10 -2.54 -22.52 5.36
N TRP A 11 -3.25 -22.98 6.40
CA TRP A 11 -4.66 -23.32 6.27
C TRP A 11 -5.51 -22.11 5.87
N VAL A 12 -5.28 -20.94 6.50
CA VAL A 12 -5.97 -19.69 6.14
C VAL A 12 -5.64 -19.29 4.70
N PHE A 13 -4.36 -19.34 4.30
CA PHE A 13 -3.93 -19.00 2.95
C PHE A 13 -4.61 -19.86 1.89
N LEU A 14 -4.59 -21.18 2.05
CA LEU A 14 -5.26 -22.11 1.12
C LEU A 14 -6.77 -21.89 1.07
N ARG A 15 -7.39 -21.49 2.19
CA ARG A 15 -8.82 -21.18 2.22
C ARG A 15 -9.14 -19.92 1.43
N MET A 16 -8.31 -18.88 1.55
CA MET A 16 -8.44 -17.64 0.76
C MET A 16 -8.21 -17.90 -0.72
N GLU A 17 -7.19 -18.68 -1.06
CA GLU A 17 -6.91 -19.13 -2.42
C GLU A 17 -8.12 -19.86 -3.03
N ALA A 18 -8.70 -20.83 -2.31
CA ALA A 18 -9.88 -21.57 -2.78
C ALA A 18 -11.11 -20.67 -3.00
N VAL A 19 -11.30 -19.66 -2.14
CA VAL A 19 -12.36 -18.65 -2.36
C VAL A 19 -12.05 -17.80 -3.59
N GLY A 20 -10.81 -17.35 -3.74
CA GLY A 20 -10.35 -16.59 -4.91
C GLY A 20 -10.56 -17.36 -6.21
N ASN A 21 -10.18 -18.63 -6.26
CA ASN A 21 -10.40 -19.51 -7.41
C ASN A 21 -11.89 -19.66 -7.76
N ARG A 22 -12.78 -19.65 -6.76
CA ARG A 22 -14.22 -19.75 -6.99
C ARG A 22 -14.83 -18.47 -7.55
N VAL A 23 -14.30 -17.30 -7.17
CA VAL A 23 -14.80 -15.98 -7.59
C VAL A 23 -14.20 -15.53 -8.91
N PHE A 24 -12.89 -15.69 -9.08
CA PHE A 24 -12.13 -15.17 -10.22
C PHE A 24 -11.71 -16.26 -11.23
N GLY A 25 -11.89 -17.53 -10.89
CA GLY A 25 -11.30 -18.64 -11.64
C GLY A 25 -9.80 -18.82 -11.33
N GLU A 26 -9.22 -19.94 -11.80
CA GLU A 26 -7.82 -20.27 -11.53
C GLU A 26 -6.84 -19.27 -12.18
N ARG A 27 -7.18 -18.75 -13.37
CA ARG A 27 -6.27 -17.87 -14.12
C ARG A 27 -6.17 -16.44 -13.58
N LEU A 28 -7.20 -15.94 -12.89
CA LEU A 28 -7.28 -14.54 -12.47
C LEU A 28 -7.32 -14.38 -10.95
N ASN A 29 -7.00 -15.42 -10.19
CA ASN A 29 -6.97 -15.33 -8.73
C ASN A 29 -5.87 -14.35 -8.28
N PRO A 30 -6.23 -13.25 -7.59
CA PRO A 30 -5.26 -12.25 -7.13
C PRO A 30 -4.17 -12.81 -6.21
N MET A 31 -4.46 -13.90 -5.51
CA MET A 31 -3.49 -14.57 -4.63
C MET A 31 -2.25 -15.06 -5.37
N TYR A 32 -2.36 -15.32 -6.68
CA TYR A 32 -1.22 -15.72 -7.53
C TYR A 32 -0.36 -14.54 -7.99
N TYR A 33 -0.88 -13.32 -7.84
CA TYR A 33 -0.23 -12.10 -8.30
C TYR A 33 0.22 -11.20 -7.15
N LEU A 34 0.22 -11.68 -5.90
CA LEU A 34 0.61 -10.89 -4.72
C LEU A 34 1.96 -10.20 -4.92
N GLY A 35 2.99 -10.91 -5.39
CA GLY A 35 4.30 -10.30 -5.67
C GLY A 35 4.26 -9.20 -6.74
N ALA A 36 3.47 -9.39 -7.82
CA ALA A 36 3.31 -8.39 -8.86
C ALA A 36 2.52 -7.17 -8.36
N ILE A 37 1.49 -7.38 -7.54
CA ILE A 37 0.71 -6.32 -6.89
C ILE A 37 1.61 -5.52 -5.95
N SER A 38 2.40 -6.17 -5.07
CA SER A 38 3.34 -5.48 -4.18
C SER A 38 4.38 -4.69 -4.97
N PHE A 39 4.92 -5.24 -6.06
CA PHE A 39 5.87 -4.53 -6.92
C PHE A 39 5.23 -3.33 -7.64
N TRP A 40 3.96 -3.45 -8.05
CA TRP A 40 3.21 -2.33 -8.60
C TRP A 40 2.95 -1.24 -7.54
N MET A 41 2.55 -1.64 -6.33
CA MET A 41 2.39 -0.70 -5.20
C MET A 41 3.69 0.01 -4.86
N PHE A 42 4.84 -0.66 -4.91
CA PHE A 42 6.16 -0.04 -4.72
C PHE A 42 6.39 1.16 -5.66
N TRP A 43 6.02 1.03 -6.93
CA TRP A 43 6.13 2.14 -7.88
C TRP A 43 5.16 3.29 -7.56
N ILE A 44 3.92 2.98 -7.15
CA ILE A 44 2.95 3.99 -6.72
C ILE A 44 3.47 4.74 -5.48
N VAL A 45 3.96 4.02 -4.48
CA VAL A 45 4.52 4.59 -3.25
C VAL A 45 5.73 5.46 -3.56
N THR A 46 6.61 5.01 -4.46
CA THR A 46 7.80 5.77 -4.87
C THR A 46 7.42 7.06 -5.58
N ALA A 47 6.55 7.00 -6.59
CA ALA A 47 6.12 8.18 -7.35
C ALA A 47 5.36 9.19 -6.46
N SER A 48 4.45 8.70 -5.62
CA SER A 48 3.70 9.54 -4.68
C SER A 48 4.57 10.12 -3.57
N GLY A 49 5.54 9.35 -3.08
CA GLY A 49 6.49 9.79 -2.06
C GLY A 49 7.42 10.87 -2.58
N LEU A 50 7.96 10.72 -3.80
CA LEU A 50 8.77 11.74 -4.45
C LEU A 50 8.00 13.05 -4.63
N TYR A 51 6.73 12.98 -5.05
CA TYR A 51 5.90 14.18 -5.17
C TYR A 51 5.75 14.91 -3.83
N VAL A 52 5.36 14.20 -2.77
CA VAL A 52 5.15 14.81 -1.46
C VAL A 52 6.48 15.32 -0.90
N TYR A 53 7.59 14.61 -1.14
CA TYR A 53 8.92 15.00 -0.71
C TYR A 53 9.38 16.33 -1.30
N VAL A 54 9.06 16.64 -2.57
CA VAL A 54 9.40 17.92 -3.22
C VAL A 54 8.81 19.12 -2.47
N PHE A 55 7.64 18.97 -1.86
CA PHE A 55 6.97 20.04 -1.12
C PHE A 55 7.17 19.94 0.41
N TYR A 56 7.87 18.91 0.88
CA TYR A 56 8.07 18.63 2.28
C TYR A 56 9.33 19.29 2.82
N GLU A 57 9.23 19.95 3.97
CA GLU A 57 10.37 20.55 4.64
C GLU A 57 10.79 19.74 5.87
N THR A 58 12.04 19.26 5.90
CA THR A 58 12.57 18.36 6.95
C THR A 58 12.94 19.04 8.26
N GLY A 59 12.76 20.36 8.39
CA GLY A 59 13.02 21.11 9.63
C GLY A 59 12.03 20.77 10.73
N VAL A 60 12.49 20.61 11.98
CA VAL A 60 11.65 20.17 13.12
C VAL A 60 10.48 21.13 13.37
N ASP A 61 10.69 22.42 13.15
CA ASP A 61 9.72 23.51 13.27
C ASP A 61 8.81 23.65 12.04
N ARG A 62 9.26 23.22 10.85
CA ARG A 62 8.56 23.45 9.57
C ARG A 62 7.92 22.18 8.97
N THR A 63 8.22 21.02 9.52
CA THR A 63 7.70 19.71 9.10
C THR A 63 6.16 19.67 9.10
N TYR A 64 5.53 20.04 10.21
CA TYR A 64 4.08 20.01 10.30
C TYR A 64 3.42 21.10 9.42
N ALA A 65 4.02 22.28 9.39
CA ALA A 65 3.54 23.42 8.61
C ALA A 65 3.59 23.14 7.09
N SER A 66 4.66 22.50 6.58
CA SER A 66 4.77 22.12 5.17
C SER A 66 3.71 21.08 4.77
N MET A 67 3.42 20.10 5.63
CA MET A 67 2.31 19.16 5.38
C MET A 67 0.94 19.85 5.39
N GLN A 68 0.71 20.81 6.29
CA GLN A 68 -0.51 21.61 6.34
C GLN A 68 -0.68 22.45 5.06
N ALA A 69 0.40 23.06 4.57
CA ALA A 69 0.42 23.83 3.34
C ALA A 69 0.09 22.97 2.10
N ILE A 70 0.64 21.76 2.01
CA ILE A 70 0.28 20.80 0.94
C ILE A 70 -1.22 20.45 1.01
N THR A 71 -1.73 20.22 2.22
CA THR A 71 -3.12 19.77 2.43
C THR A 71 -4.14 20.85 2.07
N HIS A 72 -3.87 22.11 2.41
CA HIS A 72 -4.81 23.21 2.18
C HIS A 72 -4.55 23.95 0.86
N GLY A 73 -3.29 24.16 0.50
CA GLY A 73 -2.88 24.86 -0.72
C GLY A 73 -2.97 23.99 -1.99
N GLN A 74 -2.86 22.67 -1.86
CA GLN A 74 -3.02 21.71 -2.95
C GLN A 74 -4.01 20.61 -2.58
N TRP A 75 -5.19 20.98 -2.05
CA TRP A 75 -6.16 20.03 -1.52
C TRP A 75 -6.46 18.83 -2.44
N TRP A 76 -6.51 19.07 -3.76
CA TRP A 76 -6.74 18.02 -4.74
C TRP A 76 -5.47 17.21 -5.04
N ALA A 77 -4.42 17.83 -5.58
CA ALA A 77 -3.20 17.12 -5.96
C ALA A 77 -2.42 16.59 -4.74
N GLY A 78 -2.16 17.43 -3.74
CA GLY A 78 -1.51 17.07 -2.49
C GLY A 78 -2.33 16.09 -1.65
N GLY A 79 -3.66 16.26 -1.61
CA GLY A 79 -4.56 15.31 -0.94
C GLY A 79 -4.52 13.92 -1.58
N ILE A 80 -4.68 13.85 -2.90
CA ILE A 80 -4.63 12.59 -3.67
C ILE A 80 -3.27 11.91 -3.50
N MET A 81 -2.16 12.64 -3.67
CA MET A 81 -0.82 12.06 -3.60
C MET A 81 -0.49 11.53 -2.20
N ARG A 82 -0.91 12.24 -1.13
CA ARG A 82 -0.76 11.75 0.25
C ARG A 82 -1.60 10.50 0.52
N SER A 83 -2.86 10.48 0.05
CA SER A 83 -3.72 9.30 0.20
C SER A 83 -3.17 8.10 -0.58
N LEU A 84 -2.74 8.30 -1.83
CA LEU A 84 -2.08 7.26 -2.64
C LEU A 84 -0.86 6.71 -1.93
N HIS A 85 0.03 7.58 -1.44
CA HIS A 85 1.24 7.16 -0.75
C HIS A 85 0.92 6.28 0.47
N ARG A 86 -0.05 6.70 1.28
CA ARG A 86 -0.48 5.93 2.46
C ARG A 86 -1.08 4.58 2.08
N TYR A 87 -2.14 4.59 1.28
CA TYR A 87 -2.89 3.36 0.99
C TYR A 87 -2.11 2.36 0.14
N ALA A 88 -1.24 2.83 -0.76
CA ALA A 88 -0.35 1.94 -1.51
C ALA A 88 0.72 1.32 -0.60
N SER A 89 1.21 2.05 0.42
CA SER A 89 2.15 1.49 1.40
C SER A 89 1.48 0.42 2.25
N ASP A 90 0.25 0.65 2.70
CA ASP A 90 -0.55 -0.34 3.43
C ASP A 90 -0.79 -1.59 2.57
N ALA A 91 -1.21 -1.40 1.32
CA ALA A 91 -1.45 -2.49 0.38
C ALA A 91 -0.18 -3.26 -0.03
N MET A 92 0.99 -2.63 0.02
CA MET A 92 2.27 -3.30 -0.28
C MET A 92 2.69 -4.27 0.85
N LEU A 93 2.31 -3.96 2.10
CA LEU A 93 2.70 -4.72 3.29
C LEU A 93 1.74 -5.83 3.69
N LEU A 94 0.45 -5.70 3.35
CA LEU A 94 -0.62 -6.68 3.63
C LEU A 94 -0.52 -7.93 2.74
#